data_AF-A0A2V8K324-F1
#
_entry.id   AF-A0A2V8K324-F1
#
_cell.length_a   1.000
_cell.length_b   1.000
_cell.length_c   1.000
_cell.angle_alpha   90.00
_cell.angle_beta   90.00
_cell.angle_gamma   90.00
#
_symmetry.space_group_name_H-M   'P 1'
#
loop_
_entity.id
_entity.type
_entity.pdbx_description
1 polymer ?
#
loop_
_entity_poly.entity_id
_entity_poly.type
_entity_poly.pdbx_seq_one_letter_code
_entity_poly.pdbx_strand_id
1 'polypeptide(L)'
;MATGDGNRVWFPEMIETLRSRWNAAMPFPLLIELCNTLDGMFQRRRSRGPTLPPGSRCPECGRIVGSENQQQHSISVRATILSLRRFRIASPEVSKRTEKEWARYRAENRLDIYGRRITSTAEHVGEDLMCEHATLEE
;
A
#
# COMPACT_ATOMS: atom_id res chain seq x y z
N MET A 1 10.84 -20.64 -14.00
CA MET A 1 11.35 -19.53 -13.17
C MET A 1 10.67 -18.25 -13.64
N ALA A 2 9.78 -17.68 -12.84
CA ALA A 2 9.20 -16.37 -13.14
C ALA A 2 9.96 -15.33 -12.30
N THR A 3 10.83 -14.57 -12.95
CA THR A 3 11.58 -13.47 -12.35
C THR A 3 10.57 -12.44 -11.85
N GLY A 4 10.31 -12.47 -10.55
CA GLY A 4 9.40 -11.56 -9.89
C GLY A 4 9.93 -10.14 -10.00
N ASP A 5 9.30 -9.34 -10.86
CA ASP A 5 9.40 -7.88 -10.88
C ASP A 5 8.78 -7.28 -9.60
N GLY A 6 9.42 -7.53 -8.46
CA GLY A 6 9.22 -6.81 -7.20
C GLY A 6 9.96 -5.46 -7.15
N ASN A 7 10.35 -4.91 -8.31
CA ASN A 7 11.31 -3.82 -8.45
C ASN A 7 10.75 -2.54 -9.13
N ARG A 8 9.44 -2.44 -9.45
CA ARG A 8 8.85 -1.30 -10.19
C ARG A 8 7.84 -0.44 -9.40
N VAL A 9 8.00 -0.29 -8.08
CA VAL A 9 7.03 0.49 -7.24
C VAL A 9 7.62 1.81 -6.72
N TRP A 10 8.94 1.99 -6.75
CA TRP A 10 9.60 3.15 -6.15
C TRP A 10 10.07 4.14 -7.22
N PHE A 11 9.38 5.27 -7.31
CA PHE A 11 9.79 6.38 -8.16
C PHE A 11 10.94 7.19 -7.52
N PRO A 12 11.81 7.85 -8.30
CA PRO A 12 12.92 8.64 -7.77
C PRO A 12 12.50 9.65 -6.70
N GLU A 13 11.40 10.38 -6.94
CA GLU A 13 10.85 11.37 -6.00
C GLU A 13 10.43 10.75 -4.65
N MET A 14 9.94 9.51 -4.67
CA MET A 14 9.60 8.79 -3.45
C MET A 14 10.86 8.46 -2.66
N ILE A 15 11.92 8.02 -3.35
CA ILE A 15 13.22 7.69 -2.73
C ILE A 15 13.86 8.95 -2.13
N GLU A 16 13.77 10.09 -2.83
CA GLU A 16 14.23 11.39 -2.33
C GLU A 16 13.45 11.84 -1.09
N THR A 17 12.12 11.71 -1.13
CA THR A 17 11.26 11.98 0.04
C THR A 17 11.63 11.09 1.23
N LEU A 18 11.90 9.81 0.95
CA LEU A 18 12.35 8.84 1.95
C LEU A 18 13.68 9.25 2.57
N ARG A 19 14.66 9.67 1.76
CA ARG A 19 15.97 10.15 2.23
C ARG A 19 15.89 11.45 3.02
N SER A 20 15.03 12.37 2.61
CA SER A 20 14.92 13.69 3.23
C SER A 20 14.18 13.64 4.56
N ARG A 21 13.11 12.85 4.66
CA ARG A 21 12.23 12.84 5.83
C ARG A 21 12.59 11.78 6.85
N TRP A 22 13.04 10.59 6.42
CA TRP A 22 13.31 9.51 7.36
C TRP A 22 14.59 9.75 8.15
N ASN A 23 14.57 9.41 9.44
CA ASN A 23 15.75 9.33 10.28
C ASN A 23 15.59 8.22 11.33
N ALA A 24 16.70 7.77 11.92
CA ALA A 24 16.71 6.64 12.85
C ALA A 24 15.98 6.90 14.18
N ALA A 25 15.80 8.16 14.59
CA ALA A 25 15.09 8.54 15.81
C ALA A 25 13.60 8.84 15.56
N MET A 26 13.11 8.65 14.33
CA MET A 26 11.75 8.96 13.96
C MET A 26 10.75 8.04 14.69
N PRO A 27 9.73 8.60 15.39
CA PRO A 27 8.70 7.80 16.03
C PRO A 27 7.77 7.14 15.00
N PHE A 28 7.18 6.00 15.37
CA PHE A 28 6.33 5.20 14.47
C PHE A 28 5.12 5.94 13.88
N PRO A 29 4.40 6.82 14.60
CA PRO A 29 3.34 7.63 13.99
C PRO A 29 3.82 8.44 12.77
N LEU A 30 4.99 9.08 12.87
CA LEU A 30 5.57 9.83 11.76
C LEU A 30 6.04 8.91 10.62
N LEU A 31 6.50 7.69 10.93
CA LEU A 31 6.82 6.68 9.92
C LEU A 31 5.56 6.23 9.16
N ILE A 32 4.42 6.09 9.84
CA ILE A 32 3.12 5.77 9.23
C ILE A 32 2.68 6.93 8.31
N GLU A 33 2.78 8.18 8.76
CA GLU A 33 2.46 9.35 7.93
C GLU A 33 3.36 9.48 6.70
N LEU A 34 4.66 9.21 6.85
CA LEU A 34 5.59 9.14 5.73
C LEU A 34 5.16 8.04 4.75
N CYS A 35 4.78 6.86 5.25
CA CYS A 35 4.26 5.77 4.43
C CYS A 35 3.00 6.17 3.66
N ASN A 36 2.04 6.83 4.32
CA ASN A 36 0.82 7.34 3.68
C ASN A 36 1.10 8.40 2.62
N THR A 37 2.11 9.26 2.86
CA THR A 37 2.56 10.25 1.86
C THR A 37 3.11 9.57 0.62
N LEU A 38 3.99 8.58 0.79
CA LEU A 38 4.58 7.80 -0.30
C LEU A 38 3.51 6.99 -1.05
N ASP A 39 2.54 6.42 -0.34
CA ASP A 39 1.39 5.76 -0.93
C ASP A 39 0.56 6.72 -1.78
N GLY A 40 0.26 7.92 -1.27
CA GLY A 40 -0.44 8.96 -2.02
C GLY A 40 0.32 9.38 -3.28
N MET A 41 1.65 9.53 -3.21
CA MET A 41 2.48 9.81 -4.40
C MET A 41 2.39 8.67 -5.42
N PHE A 42 2.44 7.42 -4.95
CA PHE A 42 2.32 6.23 -5.79
C PHE A 42 0.94 6.15 -6.46
N GLN A 43 -0.15 6.35 -5.71
CA GLN A 43 -1.51 6.34 -6.27
C GLN A 43 -1.70 7.46 -7.30
N ARG A 44 -1.24 8.69 -7.03
CA ARG A 44 -1.35 9.81 -8.00
C ARG A 44 -0.64 9.53 -9.32
N ARG A 45 0.51 8.85 -9.28
CA ARG A 45 1.21 8.42 -10.50
C ARG A 45 0.44 7.31 -11.23
N ARG A 46 -0.19 6.39 -10.49
CA ARG A 46 -1.05 5.34 -11.06
C ARG A 46 -2.33 5.89 -11.70
N SER A 47 -2.91 6.97 -11.15
CA SER A 47 -4.16 7.58 -11.64
C SER A 47 -4.09 8.15 -13.07
N ARG A 48 -2.94 8.10 -13.75
CA ARG A 48 -2.75 8.63 -15.11
C ARG A 48 -2.86 7.60 -16.23
N GLY A 49 -3.16 6.34 -15.94
CA GLY A 49 -3.47 5.36 -16.98
C GLY A 49 -4.92 5.50 -17.46
N PRO A 50 -5.22 5.42 -18.76
CA PRO A 50 -6.60 5.19 -19.19
C PRO A 50 -7.15 3.96 -18.47
N THR A 51 -8.44 3.99 -18.13
CA THR A 51 -9.18 2.83 -17.63
C THR A 51 -9.13 1.76 -18.71
N LEU A 52 -8.06 0.97 -18.70
CA LEU A 52 -7.84 -0.10 -19.62
C LEU A 52 -8.94 -1.14 -19.38
N PRO A 53 -9.61 -1.62 -20.44
CA PRO A 53 -10.66 -2.60 -20.27
C PRO A 53 -10.10 -3.86 -19.58
N PRO A 54 -10.91 -4.57 -18.78
CA PRO A 54 -10.48 -5.83 -18.20
C PRO A 54 -9.98 -6.79 -19.29
N GLY A 55 -8.88 -7.50 -19.03
CA GLY A 55 -8.12 -8.30 -19.99
C GLY A 55 -6.94 -7.56 -20.64
N SER A 56 -6.84 -6.24 -20.51
CA SER A 56 -5.78 -5.45 -21.18
C SER A 56 -4.46 -5.46 -20.41
N ARG A 57 -3.33 -5.44 -21.13
CA ARG A 57 -2.00 -5.31 -20.52
C ARG A 57 -1.68 -3.84 -20.26
N CYS A 58 -1.38 -3.48 -19.01
CA CYS A 58 -0.92 -2.14 -18.68
C CYS A 58 0.42 -1.86 -19.39
N PRO A 59 0.53 -0.77 -20.16
CA PRO A 59 1.76 -0.46 -20.89
C PRO A 59 2.93 -0.10 -19.96
N GLU A 60 2.65 0.39 -18.75
CA GLU A 60 3.68 0.79 -17.79
C GLU A 60 4.16 -0.34 -16.88
N CYS A 61 3.25 -1.16 -16.36
CA CYS A 61 3.59 -2.22 -15.41
C CYS A 61 3.53 -3.64 -16.01
N GLY A 62 3.04 -3.79 -17.23
CA GLY A 62 3.02 -5.06 -17.97
C GLY A 62 2.02 -6.10 -17.47
N ARG A 63 1.16 -5.78 -16.49
CA ARG A 63 0.16 -6.71 -15.92
C ARG A 63 -1.17 -6.64 -16.66
N ILE A 64 -1.89 -7.76 -16.68
CA ILE A 64 -3.25 -7.84 -17.21
C ILE A 64 -4.22 -7.24 -16.18
N VAL A 65 -5.03 -6.27 -16.60
CA VAL A 65 -6.10 -5.67 -15.81
C VAL A 65 -7.21 -6.72 -15.67
N GLY A 66 -7.24 -7.49 -14.59
CA GLY A 66 -8.39 -8.37 -14.32
C GLY A 66 -9.54 -7.59 -13.69
N SER A 67 -10.79 -8.00 -13.90
CA SER A 67 -11.98 -7.39 -13.28
C SER A 67 -11.96 -7.42 -11.74
N GLU A 68 -11.16 -8.30 -11.12
CA GLU A 68 -10.89 -8.36 -9.66
C GLU A 68 -9.55 -7.73 -9.25
N ASN A 69 -8.73 -7.30 -10.22
CA ASN A 69 -7.32 -6.95 -10.00
C ASN A 69 -7.05 -5.44 -10.05
N GLN A 70 -8.08 -4.63 -9.80
CA GLN A 70 -7.93 -3.28 -9.25
C GLN A 70 -7.51 -3.31 -7.77
N GLN A 71 -6.82 -4.37 -7.30
CA GLN A 71 -6.17 -4.33 -6.00
C GLN A 71 -5.30 -3.07 -5.95
N GLN A 72 -5.73 -2.13 -5.12
CA GLN A 72 -4.97 -0.93 -4.80
C GLN A 72 -3.63 -1.44 -4.27
N HIS A 73 -2.59 -1.30 -5.09
CA HIS A 73 -1.24 -1.58 -4.66
C HIS A 73 -0.93 -0.46 -3.67
N SER A 74 -1.04 -0.77 -2.40
CA SER A 74 -0.69 0.15 -1.33
C SER A 74 0.65 -0.22 -0.73
N ILE A 75 1.42 0.79 -0.37
CA ILE A 75 2.72 0.64 0.26
C ILE A 75 2.50 0.38 1.74
N SER A 76 2.89 -0.81 2.20
CA SER A 76 2.87 -1.14 3.63
C SER A 76 4.03 -0.47 4.37
N VAL A 77 3.86 -0.22 5.68
CA VAL A 77 4.91 0.34 6.53
C VAL A 77 6.17 -0.54 6.52
N ARG A 78 5.98 -1.86 6.48
CA ARG A 78 7.09 -2.82 6.34
C ARG A 78 7.82 -2.68 5.01
N ALA A 79 7.11 -2.48 3.90
CA ALA A 79 7.73 -2.24 2.60
C ALA A 79 8.57 -0.96 2.59
N THR A 80 8.11 0.09 3.27
CA THR A 80 8.88 1.33 3.50
C THR A 80 10.17 1.05 4.27
N ILE A 81 10.11 0.27 5.36
CA ILE A 81 11.29 -0.09 6.16
C ILE A 81 12.30 -0.92 5.34
N LEU A 82 11.83 -1.90 4.57
CA LEU A 82 12.71 -2.71 3.71
C LEU A 82 13.36 -1.87 2.60
N SER A 83 12.67 -0.83 2.15
CA SER A 83 13.17 0.08 1.12
C SER A 83 14.29 0.98 1.62
N LEU A 84 14.30 1.33 2.91
CA LEU A 84 15.45 2.01 3.54
C LEU A 84 16.74 1.22 3.35
N ARG A 85 16.69 -0.10 3.57
CA ARG A 85 17.83 -0.99 3.37
C ARG A 85 18.18 -1.10 1.89
N ARG A 86 17.17 -1.26 1.02
CA ARG A 86 17.33 -1.43 -0.43
C ARG A 86 18.07 -0.24 -1.05
N PHE A 87 17.67 0.98 -0.68
CA PHE A 87 18.23 2.22 -1.22
C PHE A 87 19.43 2.77 -0.44
N ARG A 88 19.97 1.96 0.50
CA ARG A 88 21.13 2.29 1.34
C ARG A 88 20.93 3.60 2.14
N ILE A 89 19.69 3.88 2.52
CA ILE A 89 19.31 5.04 3.35
C ILE A 89 19.60 4.71 4.83
N ALA A 90 19.40 3.46 5.21
CA ALA A 90 19.71 2.95 6.54
C ALA A 90 20.66 1.75 6.44
N SER A 91 21.51 1.60 7.46
CA SER A 91 22.32 0.40 7.65
C SER A 91 21.43 -0.83 7.86
N PRO A 92 21.87 -2.03 7.43
CA PRO A 92 21.07 -3.25 7.56
C PRO A 92 20.67 -3.56 9.01
N GLU A 93 21.52 -3.21 9.97
CA GLU A 93 21.26 -3.35 11.41
C GLU A 93 20.13 -2.43 11.87
N VAL A 94 20.15 -1.18 11.42
CA VAL A 94 19.11 -0.19 11.73
C VAL A 94 17.79 -0.62 11.13
N SER A 95 17.75 -1.01 9.84
CA SER A 95 16.53 -1.49 9.20
C SER A 95 15.95 -2.73 9.88
N LYS A 96 16.79 -3.69 10.29
CA LYS A 96 16.36 -4.89 11.00
C LYS A 96 15.80 -4.56 12.39
N ARG A 97 16.42 -3.62 13.11
CA ARG A 97 15.93 -3.13 14.40
C ARG A 97 14.58 -2.45 14.23
N THR A 98 14.47 -1.51 13.31
CA THR A 98 13.22 -0.79 13.02
C THR A 98 12.10 -1.74 12.56
N GLU A 99 12.40 -2.78 11.77
CA GLU A 99 11.39 -3.81 11.40
C GLU A 99 10.86 -4.57 12.62
N LYS A 100 11.75 -4.95 13.54
CA LYS A 100 11.38 -5.65 14.77
C LYS A 100 10.56 -4.75 15.71
N GLU A 101 11.00 -3.52 15.89
CA GLU A 101 10.29 -2.52 16.72
C GLU A 101 8.93 -2.18 16.11
N TRP A 102 8.82 -2.08 14.79
CA TRP A 102 7.54 -1.91 14.08
C TRP A 102 6.58 -3.05 14.36
N ALA A 103 7.04 -4.31 14.26
CA ALA A 103 6.20 -5.47 14.54
C ALA A 103 5.65 -5.45 15.97
N ARG A 104 6.47 -5.05 16.95
CA ARG A 104 6.08 -4.90 18.34
C ARG A 104 5.06 -3.77 18.52
N TYR A 105 5.38 -2.57 18.02
CA TYR A 105 4.51 -1.40 18.09
C TYR A 105 3.13 -1.66 17.44
N ARG A 106 3.12 -2.35 16.29
CA ARG A 106 1.90 -2.73 15.59
C ARG A 106 1.03 -3.66 16.44
N ALA A 107 1.62 -4.66 17.08
CA ALA A 107 0.90 -5.58 17.96
C ALA A 107 0.34 -4.87 19.19
N GLU A 108 1.16 -4.02 19.84
CA GLU A 108 0.77 -3.24 21.03
C GLU A 108 -0.39 -2.27 20.71
N ASN A 109 -0.38 -1.64 19.53
CA ASN A 109 -1.37 -0.62 19.14
C ASN A 109 -2.51 -1.16 18.27
N ARG A 110 -2.59 -2.49 18.05
CA ARG A 110 -3.58 -3.16 17.19
C ARG A 110 -3.70 -2.49 15.82
N LEU A 111 -2.57 -2.29 15.15
CA LEU A 111 -2.51 -1.68 13.83
C LEU A 111 -2.48 -2.74 12.73
N ASP A 112 -2.99 -2.39 11.55
CA ASP A 112 -2.92 -3.20 10.33
C ASP A 112 -1.55 -3.03 9.62
N ILE A 113 -1.33 -3.72 8.49
CA ILE A 113 -0.16 -3.59 7.63
C ILE A 113 0.14 -2.19 7.11
N TYR A 114 -0.87 -1.32 7.07
CA TYR A 114 -0.74 0.08 6.68
C TYR A 114 -0.61 1.04 7.88
N GLY A 115 -0.60 0.55 9.11
CA GLY A 115 -0.54 1.40 10.31
C GLY A 115 -1.87 2.06 10.70
N ARG A 116 -2.98 1.62 10.11
CA ARG A 116 -4.34 2.00 10.51
C ARG A 116 -4.77 1.19 11.72
N ARG A 117 -5.50 1.78 12.69
CA ARG A 117 -6.07 0.99 13.79
C ARG A 117 -7.03 -0.03 13.22
N ILE A 118 -6.91 -1.27 13.68
CA ILE A 118 -7.92 -2.30 13.49
C ILE A 118 -9.04 -1.95 14.47
N THR A 119 -9.91 -1.02 14.06
CA THR A 119 -11.22 -0.88 14.70
C THR A 119 -11.97 -2.15 14.34
N SER A 120 -12.37 -2.93 15.35
CA SER A 120 -13.23 -4.09 15.17
C SER A 120 -14.63 -3.61 14.76
N THR A 121 -14.74 -3.06 13.57
CA THR A 121 -15.98 -2.59 12.93
C THR A 121 -15.98 -3.18 11.54
N ALA A 122 -15.99 -4.51 11.49
CA ALA A 122 -16.76 -5.22 10.48
C ALA A 122 -18.22 -5.22 10.96
N GLU A 123 -18.84 -4.04 11.02
CA GLU A 123 -20.29 -3.92 11.19
C GLU A 123 -20.83 -3.63 9.77
N HIS A 124 -21.48 -4.64 9.21
CA HIS A 124 -22.48 -4.57 8.13
C HIS A 124 -22.25 -3.59 6.97
N VAL A 125 -21.65 -4.09 5.88
CA VAL A 125 -22.21 -3.84 4.53
C VAL A 125 -22.44 -5.21 3.89
N GLY A 126 -23.40 -5.89 4.48
CA GLY A 126 -23.96 -7.15 4.05
C GLY A 126 -25.44 -7.14 4.40
N GLU A 127 -26.13 -6.09 3.98
CA GLU A 127 -27.59 -6.04 4.00
C GLU A 127 -28.00 -5.54 2.61
N ASP A 128 -28.08 -6.51 1.70
CA ASP A 128 -29.32 -6.80 1.00
C ASP A 128 -30.16 -5.57 0.64
N LEU A 129 -29.81 -4.91 -0.47
CA LEU A 129 -30.83 -4.20 -1.25
C LEU A 129 -31.23 -5.13 -2.39
N MET A 130 -32.12 -6.08 -2.06
CA MET A 130 -32.89 -6.79 -3.06
C MET A 130 -33.57 -5.76 -3.96
N CYS A 131 -33.52 -5.97 -5.27
CA CYS A 131 -34.39 -5.28 -6.21
C CYS A 131 -35.85 -5.69 -5.93
N GLU A 132 -36.53 -4.97 -5.06
CA GLU A 132 -37.99 -4.92 -5.07
C GLU A 132 -38.40 -4.02 -6.24
N HIS A 133 -38.61 -4.62 -7.42
CA HIS A 133 -39.54 -4.08 -8.43
C HIS A 133 -39.83 -5.18 -9.46
N ALA A 134 -40.66 -6.13 -9.05
CA ALA A 134 -41.40 -7.01 -9.96
C ALA A 134 -42.83 -7.16 -9.41
N THR A 135 -43.61 -6.10 -9.57
CA THR A 135 -45.08 -6.11 -9.51
C THR A 135 -45.52 -5.71 -10.92
N LEU A 136 -45.92 -6.67 -11.75
CA LEU A 136 -47.28 -7.19 -11.93
C LEU A 136 -47.96 -6.48 -13.12
N GLU A 137 -48.17 -7.28 -14.17
CA GLU A 137 -49.25 -7.27 -15.18
C GLU A 137 -49.59 -5.98 -15.95
N GLU A 138 -49.56 -6.08 -17.28
CA GLU A 138 -50.74 -6.05 -18.18
C GLU A 138 -50.38 -6.65 -19.56
#